data_AF-A0A916C1Y8-F1
#
_entry.id   AF-A0A916C1Y8-F1
#
_cell.length_a   1.000
_cell.length_b   1.000
_cell.length_c   1.000
_cell.angle_alpha   90.00
_cell.angle_beta   90.00
_cell.angle_gamma   90.00
#
_symmetry.space_group_name_H-M   'P 1'
#
loop_
_entity.id
_entity.type
_entity.pdbx_description
1 polymer ?
#
loop_
_entity_poly.entity_id
_entity_poly.type
_entity_poly.pdbx_seq_one_letter_code
_entity_poly.pdbx_strand_id
1 'polypeptide(L)'
;MTNYDPIYLSLNDNPRDIVSALDDLTARRNRTQSAYQERAWLPTAIALGGVFFCALDFMLGYSGSFFIGLGAGLLVVAFVAWLVLRRRRAGQPLSPHFDTARDVFYTLRDDVAPKKFFFGHVDLSGTQLPSKVARTATNALGRQVSYYRDEWLSLKTKLYDGNMLRCSAQRRLKIRDSYLKRSMSGKMKMKSALIKGDVQVLSVRLSVNPQVYTIAPHTLKPGARAGRYTIAQCQIDGGILNVVAQAQVGRIEAADVLGVLRLLYDQLQRKTA
;
A
#
# COMPACT_ATOMS: atom_id res chain seq x y z
N MET A 1 -11.66 -9.33 -1.44
CA MET A 1 -10.83 -8.27 -2.01
C MET A 1 -10.46 -7.35 -0.86
N THR A 2 -9.18 -7.17 -0.58
CA THR A 2 -8.75 -6.16 0.39
C THR A 2 -8.90 -4.80 -0.29
N ASN A 3 -9.92 -4.05 0.12
CA ASN A 3 -10.10 -2.68 -0.34
C ASN A 3 -9.19 -1.80 0.53
N TYR A 4 -8.26 -1.11 -0.10
CA TYR A 4 -7.42 -0.09 0.53
C TYR A 4 -7.98 1.28 0.18
N ASP A 5 -7.66 2.25 1.03
CA ASP A 5 -7.99 3.64 0.75
C ASP A 5 -7.31 4.05 -0.58
N PRO A 6 -8.07 4.49 -1.61
CA PRO A 6 -7.52 4.76 -2.93
C PRO A 6 -6.71 6.05 -2.91
N ILE A 7 -5.41 5.92 -2.62
CA ILE A 7 -4.47 7.02 -2.62
C ILE A 7 -3.67 6.95 -3.92
N TYR A 8 -3.82 7.98 -4.75
CA TYR A 8 -2.97 8.22 -5.92
C TYR A 8 -2.29 9.57 -5.74
N LEU A 9 -0.96 9.59 -5.78
CA LEU A 9 -0.16 10.79 -5.63
C LEU A 9 0.65 10.99 -6.90
N SER A 10 0.46 12.13 -7.55
CA SER A 10 1.39 12.58 -8.60
C SER A 10 2.57 13.27 -7.93
N LEU A 11 3.78 12.84 -8.26
CA LEU A 11 5.02 13.45 -7.77
C LEU A 11 5.46 14.49 -8.79
N ASN A 12 5.41 15.77 -8.40
CA ASN A 12 5.96 16.88 -9.16
C ASN A 12 6.40 18.02 -8.22
N ASP A 13 6.97 17.65 -7.07
CA ASP A 13 7.27 18.61 -6.01
C ASP A 13 8.58 18.28 -5.29
N ASN A 14 8.95 19.14 -4.35
CA ASN A 14 10.13 18.96 -3.51
C ASN A 14 10.01 17.65 -2.69
N PRO A 15 11.08 16.84 -2.64
CA PRO A 15 11.14 15.66 -1.77
C PRO A 15 10.69 15.91 -0.32
N ARG A 16 11.02 17.07 0.26
CA ARG A 16 10.62 17.43 1.64
C ARG A 16 9.10 17.57 1.77
N ASP A 17 8.48 18.26 0.83
CA ASP A 17 7.05 18.57 0.85
C ASP A 17 6.21 17.31 0.63
N ILE A 18 6.68 16.40 -0.22
CA ILE A 18 6.07 15.09 -0.44
C ILE A 18 6.09 14.25 0.85
N VAL A 19 7.23 14.21 1.54
CA VAL A 19 7.37 13.47 2.80
C VAL A 19 6.48 14.09 3.89
N SER A 20 6.47 15.42 4.05
CA SER A 20 5.59 16.07 5.01
C SER A 20 4.12 15.86 4.70
N ALA A 21 3.72 15.85 3.43
CA ALA A 21 2.34 15.54 3.03
C ALA A 21 1.94 14.11 3.42
N LEU A 22 2.84 13.13 3.23
CA LEU A 22 2.62 11.75 3.67
C LEU A 22 2.52 11.65 5.20
N ASP A 23 3.40 12.35 5.92
CA ASP A 23 3.37 12.43 7.39
C ASP A 23 2.05 13.03 7.89
N ASP A 24 1.62 14.15 7.30
CA ASP A 24 0.35 14.79 7.63
C ASP A 24 -0.85 13.89 7.37
N LEU A 25 -0.85 13.12 6.28
CA LEU A 25 -1.88 12.12 6.00
C LEU A 25 -1.93 11.05 7.09
N THR A 26 -0.77 10.51 7.51
CA THR A 26 -0.73 9.53 8.61
C THR A 26 -1.19 10.14 9.94
N ALA A 27 -0.76 11.37 10.25
CA ALA A 27 -1.11 12.05 11.47
C ALA A 27 -2.62 12.35 11.54
N ARG A 28 -3.22 12.85 10.46
CA ARG A 28 -4.68 13.09 10.37
C ARG A 28 -5.46 11.80 10.54
N ARG A 29 -4.99 10.71 9.92
CA ARG A 29 -5.61 9.39 10.03
C ARG A 29 -5.52 8.85 11.46
N ASN A 30 -4.33 8.90 12.07
CA ASN A 30 -4.11 8.41 13.42
C ASN A 30 -4.95 9.20 14.44
N ARG A 31 -5.03 10.53 14.31
CA ARG A 31 -5.93 11.36 15.13
C ARG A 31 -7.39 10.98 14.99
N THR A 32 -7.84 10.70 13.76
CA THR A 32 -9.22 10.27 13.50
C THR A 32 -9.50 8.89 14.08
N GLN A 33 -8.53 7.97 13.97
CA GLN A 33 -8.64 6.62 14.51
C GLN A 33 -8.59 6.59 16.04
N SER A 34 -7.71 7.37 16.67
CA SER A 34 -7.64 7.46 18.13
C SER A 34 -8.90 8.09 18.71
N ALA A 35 -9.38 9.20 18.13
CA ALA A 35 -10.63 9.84 18.54
C ALA A 35 -11.85 8.91 18.38
N TYR A 36 -11.86 8.05 17.35
CA TYR A 36 -12.86 7.00 17.20
C TYR A 36 -12.73 5.95 18.30
N GLN A 37 -11.54 5.42 18.55
CA GLN A 37 -11.30 4.38 19.57
C GLN A 37 -11.68 4.85 20.98
N GLU A 38 -11.29 6.08 21.34
CA GLU A 38 -11.64 6.70 22.64
C GLU A 38 -13.15 6.86 22.83
N ARG A 39 -13.92 7.01 21.76
CA ARG A 39 -15.37 7.29 21.80
C ARG A 39 -16.22 6.10 21.38
N ALA A 40 -15.62 5.00 20.93
CA ALA A 40 -16.33 3.84 20.41
C ALA A 40 -17.19 3.13 21.48
N TRP A 41 -16.85 3.27 22.75
CA TRP A 41 -17.58 2.68 23.88
C TRP A 41 -18.82 3.50 24.29
N LEU A 42 -18.91 4.78 23.90
CA LEU A 42 -20.01 5.65 24.32
C LEU A 42 -21.38 5.16 23.86
N PRO A 43 -21.60 4.78 22.58
CA PRO A 43 -22.90 4.25 22.15
C PRO A 43 -23.29 2.99 22.89
N THR A 44 -22.33 2.10 23.19
CA THR A 44 -22.60 0.87 23.93
C THR A 44 -22.98 1.14 25.38
N ALA A 45 -22.31 2.07 26.06
CA ALA A 45 -22.66 2.45 27.43
C ALA A 45 -24.05 3.11 27.50
N ILE A 46 -24.36 4.02 26.58
CA ILE A 46 -25.69 4.66 26.50
C ILE A 46 -26.78 3.62 26.20
N ALA A 47 -26.52 2.68 25.30
CA ALA A 47 -27.46 1.61 24.97
C ALA A 47 -27.74 0.70 26.17
N LEU A 48 -26.70 0.32 26.93
CA LEU A 48 -26.86 -0.47 28.15
C LEU A 48 -27.69 0.28 29.21
N GLY A 49 -27.47 1.59 29.37
CA GLY A 49 -28.31 2.42 30.22
C GLY A 49 -29.77 2.45 29.78
N GLY A 50 -30.03 2.60 28.47
CA GLY A 50 -31.37 2.56 27.91
C GLY A 50 -32.10 1.23 28.15
N VAL A 51 -31.40 0.10 27.95
CA VAL A 51 -31.94 -1.24 28.23
C VAL A 51 -32.24 -1.41 29.73
N PHE A 52 -31.35 -0.92 30.59
CA PHE A 52 -31.53 -0.98 32.04
C PHE A 52 -32.79 -0.24 32.49
N PHE A 53 -33.03 0.99 32.01
CA PHE A 53 -34.24 1.75 32.35
C PHE A 53 -35.51 1.10 31.83
N CYS A 54 -35.50 0.55 30.61
CA CYS A 54 -36.64 -0.24 30.11
C CYS A 54 -36.92 -1.45 31.00
N ALA A 55 -35.88 -2.19 31.41
CA ALA A 55 -36.03 -3.37 32.27
C ALA A 55 -36.55 -3.01 33.67
N LEU A 56 -36.14 -1.86 34.20
CA LEU A 56 -36.56 -1.35 35.52
C LEU A 56 -38.08 -1.13 35.57
N ASP A 57 -38.67 -0.60 34.49
CA ASP A 57 -40.12 -0.42 34.36
C ASP A 57 -40.87 -1.77 34.42
N PHE A 58 -40.36 -2.78 33.70
CA PHE A 58 -40.92 -4.14 33.74
C PHE A 58 -40.79 -4.79 35.12
N MET A 59 -39.70 -4.56 35.85
CA MET A 59 -39.48 -5.16 37.17
C MET A 59 -40.27 -4.50 38.29
N LEU A 60 -40.48 -3.17 38.23
CA LEU A 60 -41.23 -2.44 39.25
C LEU A 60 -42.75 -2.43 39.01
N GLY A 61 -43.22 -2.92 37.86
CA GLY A 61 -44.65 -3.00 37.55
C GLY A 61 -45.30 -1.63 37.40
N TYR A 62 -44.52 -0.57 37.14
CA TYR A 62 -45.05 0.75 36.85
C TYR A 62 -45.78 0.70 35.49
N SER A 63 -47.06 1.05 35.51
CA SER A 63 -47.86 1.29 34.29
C SER A 63 -47.59 2.67 33.67
N GLY A 64 -46.79 3.50 34.34
CA GLY A 64 -46.41 4.84 33.92
C GLY A 64 -45.25 4.79 32.94
N SER A 65 -45.49 5.17 31.69
CA SER A 65 -44.60 5.09 30.52
C SER A 65 -43.29 5.91 30.61
N PHE A 66 -42.91 6.38 31.80
CA PHE A 66 -41.79 7.30 32.01
C PHE A 66 -40.44 6.62 31.81
N PHE A 67 -40.19 5.45 32.43
CA PHE A 67 -38.90 4.76 32.30
C PHE A 67 -38.73 4.11 30.93
N ILE A 68 -39.80 3.56 30.34
CA ILE A 68 -39.81 3.14 28.93
C ILE A 68 -39.51 4.32 27.99
N GLY A 69 -40.13 5.49 28.20
CA GLY A 69 -39.86 6.69 27.38
C GLY A 69 -38.41 7.16 27.48
N LEU A 70 -37.86 7.20 28.69
CA LEU A 70 -36.46 7.53 28.94
C LEU A 70 -35.51 6.51 28.30
N GLY A 71 -35.78 5.22 28.48
CA GLY A 71 -34.99 4.13 27.91
C GLY A 71 -34.99 4.13 26.39
N ALA A 72 -36.16 4.31 25.77
CA ALA A 72 -36.30 4.46 24.32
C ALA A 72 -35.53 5.70 23.80
N GLY A 73 -35.61 6.83 24.51
CA GLY A 73 -34.84 8.03 24.19
C GLY A 73 -33.33 7.79 24.20
N LEU A 74 -32.82 7.10 25.22
CA LEU A 74 -31.41 6.72 25.32
C LEU A 74 -30.98 5.79 24.18
N LEU A 75 -31.82 4.83 23.77
CA LEU A 75 -31.53 3.95 22.64
C LEU A 75 -31.47 4.73 21.32
N VAL A 76 -32.33 5.71 21.10
CA VAL A 76 -32.28 6.60 19.93
C VAL A 76 -30.98 7.41 19.93
N VAL A 77 -30.61 8.00 21.06
CA VAL A 77 -29.35 8.74 21.21
C VAL A 77 -28.14 7.83 20.95
N ALA A 78 -28.14 6.61 21.49
CA ALA A 78 -27.09 5.62 21.24
C ALA A 78 -26.98 5.28 19.75
N PHE A 79 -28.11 5.10 19.07
CA PHE A 79 -28.14 4.79 17.64
C PHE A 79 -27.61 5.95 16.79
N VAL A 80 -28.02 7.18 17.08
CA VAL A 80 -27.50 8.38 16.40
C VAL A 80 -26.00 8.54 16.66
N ALA A 81 -25.55 8.40 17.91
CA ALA A 81 -24.14 8.46 18.27
C ALA A 81 -23.32 7.39 17.53
N TRP A 82 -23.83 6.16 17.45
CA TRP A 82 -23.22 5.08 16.69
C TRP A 82 -23.12 5.41 15.19
N LEU A 83 -24.18 5.95 14.57
CA LEU A 83 -24.14 6.36 13.16
C LEU A 83 -23.11 7.46 12.90
N VAL A 84 -23.05 8.48 13.77
CA VAL A 84 -22.08 9.58 13.66
C VAL A 84 -20.65 9.06 13.81
N LEU A 85 -20.39 8.22 14.81
CA LEU A 85 -19.07 7.60 15.03
C LEU A 85 -18.68 6.70 13.86
N ARG A 86 -19.60 5.89 13.35
CA ARG A 86 -19.36 5.00 12.21
C ARG A 86 -18.98 5.78 10.96
N ARG A 87 -19.60 6.94 10.71
CA ARG A 87 -19.25 7.84 9.60
C ARG A 87 -17.88 8.50 9.76
N ARG A 88 -17.44 8.73 11.01
CA ARG A 88 -16.15 9.36 11.34
C ARG A 88 -14.98 8.38 11.46
N ARG A 89 -15.23 7.07 11.36
CA ARG A 89 -14.18 6.06 11.42
C ARG A 89 -13.18 6.29 10.28
N ALA A 90 -11.89 6.37 10.62
CA ALA A 90 -10.82 6.32 9.61
C ALA A 90 -11.08 5.12 8.70
N GLY A 91 -11.16 5.35 7.40
CA GLY A 91 -11.75 4.43 6.42
C GLY A 91 -11.00 3.10 6.24
N GLN A 92 -10.86 2.66 4.99
CA GLN A 92 -10.17 1.43 4.64
C GLN A 92 -8.69 1.49 5.06
N PRO A 93 -8.04 0.35 5.37
CA PRO A 93 -6.61 0.32 5.71
C PRO A 93 -5.76 0.98 4.62
N LEU A 94 -4.63 1.57 5.00
CA LEU A 94 -3.62 2.00 4.03
C LEU A 94 -3.04 0.78 3.33
N SER A 95 -2.59 0.96 2.09
CA SER A 95 -1.86 -0.07 1.36
C SER A 95 -0.57 -0.43 2.12
N PRO A 96 -0.17 -1.71 2.14
CA PRO A 96 1.13 -2.12 2.67
C PRO A 96 2.33 -1.43 2.01
N HIS A 97 2.13 -0.86 0.82
CA HIS A 97 3.14 -0.11 0.07
C HIS A 97 3.28 1.36 0.54
N PHE A 98 2.36 1.86 1.38
CA PHE A 98 2.38 3.24 1.87
C PHE A 98 3.65 3.53 2.67
N ASP A 99 3.91 2.74 3.70
CA ASP A 99 5.09 2.92 4.58
C ASP A 99 6.38 2.75 3.78
N THR A 100 6.41 1.74 2.89
CA THR A 100 7.55 1.49 2.00
C THR A 100 7.84 2.69 1.10
N ALA A 101 6.81 3.30 0.48
CA ALA A 101 6.99 4.48 -0.37
C ALA A 101 7.47 5.69 0.44
N ARG A 102 6.85 5.95 1.59
CA ARG A 102 7.22 7.04 2.51
C ARG A 102 8.68 6.95 2.92
N ASP A 103 9.13 5.79 3.37
CA ASP A 103 10.50 5.59 3.85
C ASP A 103 11.52 5.68 2.70
N VAL A 104 11.19 5.19 1.51
CA VAL A 104 12.02 5.37 0.31
C VAL A 104 12.17 6.86 -0.03
N PHE A 105 11.09 7.64 0.00
CA PHE A 105 11.18 9.09 -0.24
C PHE A 105 11.96 9.81 0.86
N TYR A 106 11.74 9.42 2.12
CA TYR A 106 12.46 9.99 3.25
C TYR A 106 13.97 9.83 3.09
N THR A 107 14.45 8.63 2.71
CA THR A 107 15.88 8.39 2.48
C THR A 107 16.38 9.09 1.23
N LEU A 108 15.67 8.98 0.11
CA LEU A 108 16.14 9.58 -1.16
C LEU A 108 16.15 11.10 -1.15
N ARG A 109 15.35 11.74 -0.30
CA ARG A 109 15.30 13.20 -0.13
C ARG A 109 16.68 13.82 0.07
N ASP A 110 17.55 13.14 0.81
CA ASP A 110 18.86 13.67 1.19
C ASP A 110 19.89 13.50 0.05
N ASP A 111 19.63 12.62 -0.93
CA ASP A 111 20.49 12.36 -2.10
C ASP A 111 20.10 13.19 -3.34
N VAL A 112 18.94 13.85 -3.32
CA VAL A 112 18.43 14.66 -4.44
C VAL A 112 19.22 15.97 -4.56
N ALA A 113 19.51 16.37 -5.80
CA ALA A 113 20.20 17.63 -6.05
C ALA A 113 19.40 18.84 -5.52
N PRO A 114 20.07 19.91 -5.07
CA PRO A 114 19.38 21.10 -4.55
C PRO A 114 18.40 21.68 -5.59
N LYS A 115 17.21 22.06 -5.12
CA LYS A 115 16.13 22.63 -5.96
C LYS A 115 15.66 21.70 -7.10
N LYS A 116 15.82 20.38 -6.94
CA LYS A 116 15.24 19.38 -7.85
C LYS A 116 14.06 18.66 -7.21
N PHE A 117 13.20 18.15 -8.07
CA PHE A 117 11.93 17.55 -7.69
C PHE A 117 11.93 16.03 -7.89
N PHE A 118 11.00 15.37 -7.20
CA PHE A 118 10.58 14.03 -7.57
C PHE A 118 9.53 14.13 -8.69
N PHE A 119 9.76 13.37 -9.76
CA PHE A 119 8.81 13.24 -10.87
C PHE A 119 8.27 11.82 -10.92
N GLY A 120 6.96 11.67 -11.14
CA GLY A 120 6.33 10.37 -11.35
C GLY A 120 5.02 10.24 -10.59
N HIS A 121 4.75 9.06 -10.05
CA HIS A 121 3.52 8.80 -9.31
C HIS A 121 3.67 7.66 -8.30
N VAL A 122 2.77 7.64 -7.32
CA VAL A 122 2.60 6.56 -6.37
C VAL A 122 1.13 6.16 -6.38
N ASP A 123 0.87 4.91 -6.71
CA ASP A 123 -0.47 4.34 -6.72
C ASP A 123 -0.60 3.32 -5.59
N LEU A 124 -1.31 3.72 -4.54
CA LEU A 124 -1.56 2.91 -3.34
C LEU A 124 -3.01 2.41 -3.30
N SER A 125 -3.77 2.55 -4.39
CA SER A 125 -5.17 2.11 -4.46
C SER A 125 -5.37 0.59 -4.39
N GLY A 126 -4.28 -0.17 -4.49
CA GLY A 126 -4.28 -1.61 -4.38
C GLY A 126 -4.26 -2.31 -5.74
N THR A 127 -3.93 -3.59 -5.66
CA THR A 127 -3.45 -4.37 -6.81
C THR A 127 -4.57 -5.12 -7.53
N GLN A 128 -5.75 -5.24 -6.93
CA GLN A 128 -6.88 -6.02 -7.43
C GLN A 128 -7.98 -5.15 -8.06
N LEU A 129 -7.63 -3.95 -8.53
CA LEU A 129 -8.57 -3.07 -9.22
C LEU A 129 -8.82 -3.54 -10.67
N PRO A 130 -10.05 -3.39 -11.19
CA PRO A 130 -10.38 -3.76 -12.57
C PRO A 130 -9.51 -3.03 -13.61
N SER A 131 -9.15 -1.76 -13.35
CA SER A 131 -8.26 -0.96 -14.20
C SER A 131 -6.83 -1.50 -14.31
N LYS A 132 -6.42 -2.37 -13.37
CA LYS A 132 -5.06 -2.95 -13.29
C LYS A 132 -5.01 -4.38 -13.83
N VAL A 133 -6.09 -4.88 -14.43
CA VAL A 133 -6.12 -6.19 -15.08
C VAL A 133 -5.32 -6.09 -16.39
N ALA A 134 -4.18 -6.77 -16.44
CA ALA A 134 -3.33 -6.81 -17.62
C ALA A 134 -3.85 -7.79 -18.67
N ARG A 135 -4.41 -8.92 -18.22
CA ARG A 135 -5.05 -9.93 -19.07
C ARG A 135 -5.91 -10.87 -18.23
N THR A 136 -6.88 -11.49 -18.88
CA THR A 136 -7.67 -12.57 -18.30
C THR A 136 -7.59 -13.80 -19.20
N ALA A 137 -7.41 -14.97 -18.61
CA ALA A 137 -7.28 -16.22 -19.35
C ALA A 137 -8.01 -17.36 -18.65
N THR A 138 -8.32 -18.40 -19.41
CA THR A 138 -8.95 -19.62 -18.88
C THR A 138 -7.86 -20.67 -18.64
N ASN A 139 -7.88 -21.32 -17.48
CA ASN A 139 -6.96 -22.44 -17.22
C ASN A 139 -7.45 -23.74 -17.89
N ALA A 140 -6.62 -24.79 -17.87
CA ALA A 140 -6.95 -26.11 -18.40
C ALA A 140 -8.24 -26.76 -17.84
N LEU A 141 -8.78 -26.27 -16.71
CA LEU A 141 -10.03 -26.75 -16.08
C LEU A 141 -11.22 -25.80 -16.36
N GLY A 142 -11.12 -24.93 -17.36
CA GLY A 142 -12.18 -23.99 -17.72
C GLY A 142 -12.35 -22.82 -16.74
N ARG A 143 -11.39 -22.59 -15.82
CA ARG A 143 -11.53 -21.56 -14.77
C ARG A 143 -10.86 -20.26 -15.17
N GLN A 144 -11.54 -19.14 -14.93
CA GLN A 144 -11.01 -17.81 -15.17
C GLN A 144 -9.84 -17.49 -14.21
N VAL A 145 -8.78 -16.92 -14.78
CA VAL A 145 -7.57 -16.47 -14.10
C VAL A 145 -7.26 -15.07 -14.59
N SER A 146 -7.29 -14.12 -13.67
CA SER A 146 -6.99 -12.71 -13.92
C SER A 146 -5.54 -12.42 -13.53
N TYR A 147 -4.81 -11.75 -14.42
CA TYR A 147 -3.44 -11.30 -14.20
C TYR A 147 -3.45 -9.80 -13.99
N TYR A 148 -3.03 -9.35 -12.82
CA TYR A 148 -2.98 -7.95 -12.46
C TYR A 148 -1.55 -7.42 -12.57
N ARG A 149 -1.43 -6.18 -13.01
CA ARG A 149 -0.19 -5.41 -13.09
C ARG A 149 -0.43 -4.08 -12.40
N ASP A 150 0.24 -3.89 -11.27
CA ASP A 150 0.13 -2.69 -10.46
C ASP A 150 1.51 -2.03 -10.34
N GLU A 151 1.72 -0.90 -11.02
CA GLU A 151 2.91 -0.07 -10.81
C GLU A 151 2.61 0.90 -9.66
N TRP A 152 3.02 0.52 -8.46
CA TRP A 152 2.66 1.25 -7.25
C TRP A 152 3.63 2.41 -6.96
N LEU A 153 4.81 2.41 -7.57
CA LEU A 153 5.80 3.49 -7.48
C LEU A 153 6.47 3.70 -8.82
N SER A 154 6.48 4.94 -9.28
CA SER A 154 7.27 5.41 -10.42
C SER A 154 7.94 6.71 -10.01
N LEU A 155 9.26 6.73 -10.02
CA LEU A 155 10.07 7.84 -9.55
C LEU A 155 11.17 8.15 -10.55
N LYS A 156 11.36 9.44 -10.83
CA LYS A 156 12.46 9.99 -11.61
C LYS A 156 13.00 11.21 -10.89
N THR A 157 14.30 11.26 -10.64
CA THR A 157 14.92 12.41 -9.96
C THR A 157 16.39 12.57 -10.30
N LYS A 158 16.89 13.80 -10.18
CA LYS A 158 18.30 14.15 -10.38
C LYS A 158 18.99 14.19 -9.03
N LEU A 159 20.06 13.44 -8.93
CA LEU A 159 20.83 13.23 -7.71
C LEU A 159 21.92 14.29 -7.58
N TYR A 160 22.47 14.45 -6.38
CA TYR A 160 23.44 15.48 -6.05
C TYR A 160 24.68 15.49 -6.95
N ASP A 161 25.15 14.31 -7.33
CA ASP A 161 26.28 14.06 -8.23
C ASP A 161 25.99 14.32 -9.73
N GLY A 162 24.75 14.72 -10.04
CA GLY A 162 24.29 14.96 -11.39
C GLY A 162 23.74 13.72 -12.09
N ASN A 163 23.74 12.55 -11.45
CA ASN A 163 23.15 11.33 -11.98
C ASN A 163 21.62 11.47 -12.08
N MET A 164 21.01 10.74 -13.01
CA MET A 164 19.55 10.67 -13.14
C MET A 164 19.07 9.29 -12.74
N LEU A 165 18.37 9.21 -11.61
CA LEU A 165 17.73 8.00 -11.13
C LEU A 165 16.31 7.89 -11.69
N ARG A 166 15.97 6.71 -12.18
CA ARG A 166 14.60 6.28 -12.47
C ARG A 166 14.35 4.96 -11.76
N CYS A 167 13.32 4.89 -10.94
CA CYS A 167 12.95 3.71 -10.18
C CYS A 167 11.46 3.44 -10.41
N SER A 168 11.11 2.21 -10.78
CA SER A 168 9.73 1.76 -10.94
C SER A 168 9.56 0.46 -10.18
N ALA A 169 8.58 0.41 -9.29
CA ALA A 169 8.23 -0.78 -8.54
C ALA A 169 6.82 -1.24 -8.91
N GLN A 170 6.73 -2.51 -9.29
CA GLN A 170 5.53 -3.10 -9.84
C GLN A 170 5.21 -4.43 -9.16
N ARG A 171 3.95 -4.63 -8.76
CA ARG A 171 3.43 -5.93 -8.35
C ARG A 171 2.69 -6.61 -9.50
N ARG A 172 2.94 -7.90 -9.67
CA ARG A 172 2.26 -8.78 -10.62
C ARG A 172 1.55 -9.87 -9.83
N LEU A 173 0.22 -9.87 -9.89
CA LEU A 173 -0.60 -10.90 -9.24
C LEU A 173 -1.25 -11.79 -10.28
N LYS A 174 -1.28 -13.09 -9.99
CA LYS A 174 -2.06 -14.07 -10.73
C LYS A 174 -3.13 -14.61 -9.79
N ILE A 175 -4.40 -14.31 -10.06
CA ILE A 175 -5.52 -14.72 -9.21
C ILE A 175 -6.44 -15.62 -10.02
N ARG A 176 -6.79 -16.77 -9.45
CA ARG A 176 -7.92 -17.56 -9.93
C ARG A 176 -9.19 -16.97 -9.33
N ASP A 177 -10.12 -16.58 -10.18
CA ASP A 177 -11.37 -15.97 -9.74
C ASP A 177 -12.24 -16.97 -8.98
N SER A 178 -13.18 -16.44 -8.19
CA SER A 178 -14.14 -17.27 -7.46
C SER A 178 -15.05 -18.00 -8.44
N TYR A 179 -15.29 -19.29 -8.22
CA TYR A 179 -16.13 -20.11 -9.09
C TYR A 179 -16.98 -21.10 -8.30
N LEU A 180 -18.19 -21.38 -8.79
CA LEU A 180 -19.08 -22.33 -8.15
C LEU A 180 -18.63 -23.76 -8.49
N LYS A 181 -18.56 -24.62 -7.47
CA LYS A 181 -18.24 -26.05 -7.64
C LYS A 181 -19.31 -26.89 -6.97
N ARG A 182 -19.82 -27.90 -7.67
CA ARG A 182 -20.67 -28.94 -7.07
C ARG A 182 -19.85 -29.81 -6.12
N SER A 183 -20.36 -30.02 -4.91
CA SER A 183 -19.77 -30.94 -3.91
C SER A 183 -20.29 -32.36 -4.09
N MET A 184 -19.66 -33.35 -3.46
CA MET A 184 -20.09 -34.76 -3.54
C MET A 184 -21.51 -34.99 -3.00
N SER A 185 -21.99 -34.11 -2.11
CA SER A 185 -23.36 -34.09 -1.60
C SER A 185 -24.38 -33.45 -2.58
N GLY A 186 -23.96 -33.07 -3.79
CA GLY A 186 -24.81 -32.39 -4.78
C GLY A 186 -24.97 -30.88 -4.59
N LYS A 187 -24.69 -30.36 -3.38
CA LYS A 187 -24.77 -28.92 -3.07
C LYS A 187 -23.72 -28.11 -3.82
N MET A 188 -24.11 -26.95 -4.35
CA MET A 188 -23.21 -25.96 -4.95
C MET A 188 -22.45 -25.22 -3.85
N LYS A 189 -21.12 -25.17 -3.95
CA LYS A 189 -20.26 -24.42 -3.03
C LYS A 189 -19.46 -23.38 -3.80
N MET A 190 -19.52 -22.15 -3.33
CA MET A 190 -18.65 -21.08 -3.80
C MET A 190 -17.21 -21.37 -3.39
N LYS A 191 -16.29 -21.46 -4.36
CA LYS A 191 -14.86 -21.53 -4.10
C LYS A 191 -14.29 -20.12 -4.15
N SER A 192 -13.63 -19.71 -3.07
CA SER A 192 -12.98 -18.41 -2.98
C SER A 192 -11.92 -18.23 -4.07
N ALA A 193 -11.68 -16.96 -4.40
CA ALA A 193 -10.54 -16.58 -5.21
C ALA A 193 -9.24 -17.03 -4.54
N LEU A 194 -8.27 -17.45 -5.34
CA LEU A 194 -6.99 -17.95 -4.85
C LEU A 194 -5.84 -17.27 -5.58
N ILE A 195 -4.93 -16.67 -4.83
CA ILE A 195 -3.68 -16.12 -5.36
C ILE A 195 -2.79 -17.30 -5.77
N LYS A 196 -2.49 -17.40 -7.07
CA LYS A 196 -1.64 -18.43 -7.67
C LYS A 196 -0.20 -17.96 -7.89
N GLY A 197 0.04 -16.66 -7.84
CA GLY A 197 1.36 -16.08 -8.01
C GLY A 197 1.36 -14.63 -7.57
N ASP A 198 2.44 -14.25 -6.91
CA ASP A 198 2.67 -12.90 -6.40
C ASP A 198 4.14 -12.59 -6.60
N VAL A 199 4.42 -11.72 -7.57
CA VAL A 199 5.77 -11.35 -7.96
C VAL A 199 5.87 -9.85 -7.92
N GLN A 200 6.88 -9.36 -7.24
CA GLN A 200 7.24 -7.97 -7.24
C GLN A 200 8.45 -7.76 -8.14
N VAL A 201 8.42 -6.71 -8.95
CA VAL A 201 9.46 -6.36 -9.91
C VAL A 201 9.90 -4.95 -9.61
N LEU A 202 11.20 -4.76 -9.40
CA LEU A 202 11.82 -3.45 -9.24
C LEU A 202 12.71 -3.21 -10.45
N SER A 203 12.41 -2.17 -11.20
CA SER A 203 13.19 -1.71 -12.34
C SER A 203 13.87 -0.41 -11.98
N VAL A 204 15.20 -0.44 -11.90
CA VAL A 204 16.00 0.75 -11.64
C VAL A 204 16.87 1.05 -12.84
N ARG A 205 16.86 2.32 -13.24
CA ARG A 205 17.71 2.87 -14.29
C ARG A 205 18.46 4.06 -13.75
N LEU A 206 19.78 4.00 -13.77
CA LEU A 206 20.67 5.09 -13.38
C LEU A 206 21.44 5.58 -14.60
N SER A 207 21.20 6.83 -15.00
CA SER A 207 22.05 7.50 -16.00
C SER A 207 23.19 8.16 -15.26
N VAL A 208 24.40 7.68 -15.50
CA VAL A 208 25.61 8.11 -14.80
C VAL A 208 26.17 9.38 -15.44
N ASN A 209 26.62 10.32 -14.62
CA ASN A 209 27.35 11.50 -15.04
C ASN A 209 28.79 11.10 -15.41
N PRO A 210 29.15 11.10 -16.72
CA PRO A 210 30.45 10.60 -17.17
C PRO A 210 31.61 11.50 -16.74
N GLN A 211 31.36 12.72 -16.27
CA GLN A 211 32.42 13.61 -15.78
C GLN A 211 32.92 13.20 -14.40
N VAL A 212 32.05 12.63 -13.56
CA VAL A 212 32.33 12.32 -12.15
C VAL A 212 32.61 10.84 -11.93
N TYR A 213 31.92 9.98 -12.66
CA TYR A 213 31.97 8.54 -12.44
C TYR A 213 32.34 7.76 -13.71
N THR A 214 32.99 6.63 -13.49
CA THR A 214 33.15 5.53 -14.44
C THR A 214 32.38 4.33 -13.90
N ILE A 215 31.74 3.59 -14.79
CA ILE A 215 31.06 2.35 -14.41
C ILE A 215 32.10 1.24 -14.29
N ALA A 216 32.18 0.61 -13.12
CA ALA A 216 33.06 -0.53 -12.92
C ALA A 216 32.60 -1.70 -13.80
N PRO A 217 33.49 -2.31 -14.59
CA PRO A 217 33.15 -3.52 -15.31
C PRO A 217 32.94 -4.68 -14.32
N HIS A 218 31.75 -5.30 -14.37
CA HIS A 218 31.45 -6.66 -13.89
C HIS A 218 31.31 -6.94 -12.38
N THR A 219 30.87 -5.99 -11.54
CA THR A 219 30.60 -6.31 -10.12
C THR A 219 29.16 -6.83 -9.89
N LEU A 220 28.16 -6.33 -10.62
CA LEU A 220 26.76 -6.78 -10.47
C LEU A 220 26.42 -7.92 -11.44
N LYS A 221 26.21 -9.13 -10.90
CA LYS A 221 25.79 -10.31 -11.68
C LYS A 221 24.31 -10.63 -11.47
N PRO A 222 23.61 -11.13 -12.50
CA PRO A 222 22.30 -11.77 -12.32
C PRO A 222 22.38 -12.85 -11.23
N GLY A 223 21.39 -12.90 -10.35
CA GLY A 223 21.35 -13.79 -9.18
C GLY A 223 21.84 -13.16 -7.87
N ALA A 224 22.48 -11.98 -7.91
CA ALA A 224 22.81 -11.24 -6.70
C ALA A 224 21.55 -10.86 -5.92
N ARG A 225 21.62 -10.94 -4.59
CA ARG A 225 20.50 -10.66 -3.69
C ARG A 225 20.68 -9.32 -2.99
N ALA A 226 19.61 -8.54 -2.94
CA ALA A 226 19.51 -7.33 -2.14
C ALA A 226 18.23 -7.43 -1.30
N GLY A 227 18.37 -7.81 -0.03
CA GLY A 227 17.23 -8.16 0.80
C GLY A 227 16.40 -9.29 0.17
N ARG A 228 15.10 -9.05 -0.01
CA ARG A 228 14.15 -10.00 -0.64
C ARG A 228 14.22 -10.02 -2.18
N TYR A 229 14.86 -9.04 -2.79
CA TYR A 229 15.01 -8.97 -4.24
C TYR A 229 16.20 -9.81 -4.72
N THR A 230 15.99 -10.52 -5.82
CA THR A 230 17.05 -11.16 -6.60
C THR A 230 17.17 -10.44 -7.94
N ILE A 231 18.37 -10.04 -8.32
CA ILE A 231 18.64 -9.36 -9.59
C ILE A 231 18.43 -10.35 -10.73
N ALA A 232 17.40 -10.11 -11.54
CA ALA A 232 17.08 -10.96 -12.68
C ALA A 232 17.90 -10.57 -13.92
N GLN A 233 18.11 -9.26 -14.14
CA GLN A 233 18.83 -8.74 -15.29
C GLN A 233 19.62 -7.49 -14.88
N CYS A 234 20.82 -7.36 -15.44
CA CYS A 234 21.67 -6.18 -15.35
C CYS A 234 22.18 -5.88 -16.76
N GLN A 235 21.95 -4.67 -17.25
CA GLN A 235 22.41 -4.19 -18.55
C GLN A 235 23.13 -2.87 -18.37
N ILE A 236 24.28 -2.75 -19.03
CA ILE A 236 25.10 -1.54 -19.03
C ILE A 236 25.18 -1.09 -20.48
N ASP A 237 24.64 0.08 -20.78
CA ASP A 237 24.63 0.62 -22.15
C ASP A 237 24.87 2.13 -22.12
N GLY A 238 25.89 2.61 -22.84
CA GLY A 238 26.13 4.05 -23.05
C GLY A 238 26.21 4.91 -21.78
N GLY A 239 26.73 4.40 -20.66
CA GLY A 239 26.75 5.13 -19.38
C GLY A 239 25.46 5.02 -18.56
N ILE A 240 24.58 4.10 -18.92
CA ILE A 240 23.31 3.84 -18.25
C ILE A 240 23.35 2.43 -17.64
N LEU A 241 23.07 2.36 -16.35
CA LEU A 241 22.88 1.11 -15.62
C LEU A 241 21.38 0.80 -15.53
N ASN A 242 20.95 -0.32 -16.11
CA ASN A 242 19.59 -0.82 -16.01
C ASN A 242 19.60 -2.13 -15.24
N VAL A 243 18.89 -2.18 -14.11
CA VAL A 243 18.75 -3.37 -13.28
C VAL A 243 17.28 -3.68 -13.09
N VAL A 244 16.93 -4.95 -13.31
CA VAL A 244 15.61 -5.49 -13.00
C VAL A 244 15.78 -6.54 -11.92
N ALA A 245 15.16 -6.32 -10.77
CA ALA A 245 15.14 -7.25 -9.65
C ALA A 245 13.73 -7.80 -9.42
N GLN A 246 13.63 -9.04 -8.95
CA GLN A 246 12.37 -9.72 -8.71
C GLN A 246 12.33 -10.33 -7.31
N ALA A 247 11.16 -10.31 -6.68
CA ALA A 247 10.90 -10.96 -5.40
C ALA A 247 9.59 -11.76 -5.48
N GLN A 248 9.58 -12.98 -4.95
CA GLN A 248 8.39 -13.83 -4.88
C GLN A 248 7.68 -13.75 -3.52
N VAL A 249 7.58 -12.53 -2.98
CA VAL A 249 7.03 -12.28 -1.64
C VAL A 249 6.00 -11.15 -1.72
N GLY A 250 4.93 -11.26 -0.94
CA GLY A 250 3.82 -10.31 -1.00
C GLY A 250 4.07 -8.95 -0.32
N ARG A 251 5.05 -8.86 0.60
CA ARG A 251 5.43 -7.60 1.29
C ARG A 251 6.89 -7.27 1.03
N ILE A 252 7.14 -6.03 0.66
CA ILE A 252 8.47 -5.46 0.43
C ILE A 252 8.66 -4.31 1.43
N GLU A 253 9.84 -4.26 2.02
CA GLU A 253 10.23 -3.18 2.92
C GLU A 253 11.10 -2.16 2.18
N ALA A 254 11.18 -0.94 2.71
CA ALA A 254 11.99 0.11 2.09
C ALA A 254 13.47 -0.28 1.99
N ALA A 255 13.97 -1.01 3.01
CA ALA A 255 15.33 -1.55 3.03
C ALA A 255 15.64 -2.47 1.83
N ASP A 256 14.66 -3.22 1.32
CA ASP A 256 14.85 -4.07 0.15
C ASP A 256 15.06 -3.22 -1.12
N VAL A 257 14.27 -2.16 -1.28
CA VAL A 257 14.36 -1.24 -2.43
C VAL A 257 15.66 -0.43 -2.38
N LEU A 258 15.96 0.15 -1.22
CA LEU A 258 17.18 0.92 -0.98
C LEU A 258 18.44 0.03 -1.10
N GLY A 259 18.35 -1.24 -0.72
CA GLY A 259 19.43 -2.21 -0.91
C GLY A 259 19.78 -2.43 -2.38
N VAL A 260 18.78 -2.54 -3.27
CA VAL A 260 19.03 -2.62 -4.73
C VAL A 260 19.66 -1.32 -5.25
N LEU A 261 19.19 -0.17 -4.78
CA LEU A 261 19.77 1.13 -5.16
C LEU A 261 21.23 1.25 -4.72
N ARG A 262 21.54 0.85 -3.49
CA ARG A 262 22.91 0.81 -2.97
C ARG A 262 23.82 -0.08 -3.83
N LEU A 263 23.38 -1.29 -4.16
CA LEU A 263 24.17 -2.21 -5.01
C LEU A 263 24.49 -1.61 -6.39
N LEU A 264 23.56 -0.83 -6.95
CA LEU A 264 23.76 -0.09 -8.19
C LEU A 264 24.81 1.01 -8.04
N TYR A 265 24.76 1.76 -6.94
CA TYR A 265 25.73 2.80 -6.64
C TYR A 265 27.13 2.24 -6.36
N ASP A 266 27.22 1.07 -5.75
CA ASP A 266 28.50 0.36 -5.53
C ASP A 266 29.19 -0.02 -6.87
N GLN A 267 28.48 0.03 -8.00
CA GLN A 267 29.08 -0.14 -9.34
C GLN A 267 29.79 1.12 -9.86
N LEU A 268 29.60 2.27 -9.21
CA LEU A 268 30.16 3.53 -9.67
C LEU A 268 31.52 3.76 -9.02
N GLN A 269 32.54 3.90 -9.86
CA GLN A 269 33.87 4.33 -9.43
C GLN A 269 34.02 5.81 -9.70
N ARG A 270 34.31 6.58 -8.64
CA ARG A 270 34.59 8.01 -8.80
C ARG A 270 35.88 8.16 -9.59
N LYS A 271 35.87 8.99 -10.63
CA LYS A 271 37.09 9.39 -11.32
C LYS A 271 37.92 10.20 -10.32
N THR A 272 39.13 9.73 -10.04
CA THR A 272 40.12 10.55 -9.31
C THR A 272 40.35 11.83 -10.11
N ALA A 273 40.27 12.98 -9.42
CA ALA A 273 40.56 14.28 -9.99
C ALA A 273 42.02 14.39 -10.44
#